data_AF-A0A1F6VQU0-F1
#
_entry.id   AF-A0A1F6VQU0-F1
#
_cell.length_a   1.000
_cell.length_b   1.000
_cell.length_c   1.000
_cell.angle_alpha   90.00
_cell.angle_beta   90.00
_cell.angle_gamma   90.00
#
_symmetry.space_group_name_H-M   'P 1'
#
loop_
_entity.id
_entity.type
_entity.pdbx_description
1 polymer ?
#
loop_
_entity_poly.entity_id
_entity_poly.type
_entity_poly.pdbx_seq_one_letter_code
_entity_poly.pdbx_strand_id
1 'polypeptide(L)'
;MKKILSTFIIAILLILPVSNYKVLAQTTSATGFVSGNIWYSKTDFVEDESIKIYTGFWNGEGSQITVNIDFYDKEVLLGSRELVVPALTLKDVSITWKVTSGTHQISAKISKATSSVNGASQNIALAKNEVETPSIFVPKKIEPISPTAELNKVSEKVVDKLPESIAKPLTNTATAVDTFRENTATTLEKKVDEAKKEIAVIENKTVEPANTDTAGTPNASESSDEGTTSVDEKTEETVADDATVATAEELEQAPEILKSTKSNASKIKESTKGVAPKVKTPVSGMARAFAYAKLFILKIALFIFAHSWIFYTLIIFIIFFFIKFLLKRFRRKRKYNKKQVRE
;
A
#
# COMPACT_ATOMS: atom_id res chain seq x y z
N MET A 1 36.22 -4.07 81.47
CA MET A 1 35.21 -3.16 80.87
C MET A 1 34.89 -3.45 79.40
N LYS A 2 35.85 -3.66 78.49
CA LYS A 2 35.55 -3.93 77.05
C LYS A 2 34.63 -5.15 76.79
N LYS A 3 34.72 -6.22 77.59
CA LYS A 3 33.88 -7.42 77.42
C LYS A 3 32.41 -7.23 77.88
N ILE A 4 32.17 -6.32 78.82
CA ILE A 4 30.82 -5.98 79.32
C ILE A 4 30.13 -5.01 78.35
N LEU A 5 30.88 -4.09 77.75
CA LEU A 5 30.37 -3.19 76.72
C LEU A 5 29.95 -3.94 75.44
N SER A 6 30.73 -4.97 75.04
CA SER A 6 30.41 -5.79 73.87
C SER A 6 29.15 -6.65 74.05
N THR A 7 28.90 -7.15 75.26
CA THR A 7 27.69 -7.95 75.54
C THR A 7 26.45 -7.08 75.61
N PHE A 8 26.57 -5.84 76.08
CA PHE A 8 25.46 -4.88 76.10
C PHE A 8 25.01 -4.45 74.69
N ILE A 9 25.96 -4.27 73.75
CA ILE A 9 25.65 -3.91 72.36
C ILE A 9 24.90 -5.03 71.63
N ILE A 10 25.30 -6.30 71.86
CA ILE A 10 24.62 -7.46 71.25
C ILE A 10 23.21 -7.64 71.83
N ALA A 11 23.03 -7.40 73.13
CA ALA A 11 21.70 -7.44 73.76
C ALA A 11 20.77 -6.34 73.23
N ILE A 12 21.29 -5.12 72.99
CA ILE A 12 20.52 -4.03 72.37
C ILE A 12 20.16 -4.32 70.91
N LEU A 13 21.03 -4.99 70.16
CA LEU A 13 20.77 -5.36 68.77
C LEU A 13 19.69 -6.46 68.66
N LEU A 14 19.54 -7.31 69.68
CA LEU A 14 18.52 -8.37 69.74
C LEU A 14 17.12 -7.88 70.15
N ILE A 15 17.02 -6.70 70.78
CA ILE A 15 15.75 -6.10 71.21
C ILE A 15 15.18 -5.16 70.13
N LEU A 16 15.92 -4.89 69.05
CA LEU A 16 15.36 -4.21 67.90
C LEU A 16 14.28 -5.09 67.26
N PRO A 17 13.01 -4.64 67.22
CA PRO A 17 11.91 -5.44 66.72
C PRO A 17 12.10 -5.67 65.22
N VAL A 18 12.56 -6.86 64.85
CA VAL A 18 12.50 -7.39 63.47
C VAL A 18 11.05 -7.70 63.06
N SER A 19 10.09 -7.42 63.92
CA SER A 19 8.68 -7.69 63.75
C SER A 19 8.01 -6.67 62.83
N ASN A 20 7.62 -7.18 61.65
CA ASN A 20 6.51 -6.67 60.85
C ASN A 20 6.78 -5.42 60.01
N TYR A 21 7.89 -5.40 59.27
CA TYR A 21 7.79 -4.78 57.93
C TYR A 21 6.88 -5.68 57.09
N LYS A 22 5.56 -5.49 57.23
CA LYS A 22 4.64 -5.84 56.16
C LYS A 22 5.04 -4.94 55.00
N VAL A 23 6.01 -5.40 54.21
CA VAL A 23 6.18 -4.95 52.85
C VAL A 23 4.85 -5.31 52.19
N LEU A 24 3.91 -4.37 52.24
CA LEU A 24 2.79 -4.34 51.33
C LEU A 24 3.47 -4.25 49.97
N ALA A 25 3.70 -5.42 49.37
CA ALA A 25 3.92 -5.50 47.95
C ALA A 25 2.66 -4.86 47.37
N GLN A 26 2.78 -3.59 47.00
CA GLN A 26 1.77 -2.89 46.25
C GLN A 26 1.75 -3.65 44.94
N THR A 27 0.89 -4.66 44.86
CA THR A 27 0.59 -5.35 43.62
C THR A 27 -0.04 -4.27 42.76
N THR A 28 0.79 -3.58 41.99
CA THR A 28 0.34 -2.73 40.91
C THR A 28 -0.33 -3.69 39.95
N SER A 29 -1.65 -3.84 40.11
CA SER A 29 -2.51 -4.50 39.15
C SER A 29 -2.11 -3.93 37.79
N ALA A 30 -1.81 -4.81 36.83
CA ALA A 30 -1.20 -4.44 35.55
C ALA A 30 -2.16 -3.69 34.62
N THR A 31 -3.09 -2.90 35.16
CA THR A 31 -4.14 -2.18 34.47
C THR A 31 -3.56 -1.07 33.59
N GLY A 32 -3.95 -1.07 32.31
CA GLY A 32 -3.48 -0.08 31.34
C GLY A 32 -3.37 -0.65 29.94
N PHE A 33 -2.65 0.08 29.09
CA PHE A 33 -2.31 -0.43 27.76
C PHE A 33 -1.39 -1.64 27.84
N VAL A 34 -1.67 -2.63 27.00
CA VAL A 34 -0.72 -3.70 26.72
C VAL A 34 0.44 -3.11 25.90
N SER A 35 1.67 -3.51 26.19
CA SER A 35 2.85 -2.91 25.57
C SER A 35 2.94 -3.26 24.08
N GLY A 36 3.11 -2.25 23.21
CA GLY A 36 3.25 -2.43 21.76
C GLY A 36 1.95 -2.70 21.00
N ASN A 37 0.79 -2.40 21.60
CA ASN A 37 -0.51 -2.83 21.11
C ASN A 37 -1.27 -1.77 20.33
N ILE A 38 -0.66 -1.11 19.35
CA ILE A 38 -1.42 -0.38 18.33
C ILE A 38 -1.32 -1.15 17.01
N TRP A 39 -2.47 -1.50 16.43
CA TRP A 39 -2.55 -2.15 15.12
C TRP A 39 -3.58 -1.47 14.23
N TYR A 40 -3.45 -1.69 12.93
CA TYR A 40 -4.25 -1.04 11.90
C TYR A 40 -5.08 -2.07 11.15
N SER A 41 -6.23 -1.66 10.60
CA SER A 41 -7.03 -2.54 9.72
C SER A 41 -6.30 -2.90 8.41
N LYS A 42 -5.32 -2.09 7.99
CA LYS A 42 -4.50 -2.27 6.79
C LYS A 42 -3.09 -1.72 7.03
N THR A 43 -2.09 -2.26 6.32
CA THR A 43 -0.68 -1.81 6.40
C THR A 43 -0.26 -0.91 5.25
N ASP A 44 -1.01 -0.91 4.14
CA ASP A 44 -0.74 -0.07 2.98
C ASP A 44 -1.52 1.24 3.12
N PHE A 45 -0.86 2.27 3.64
CA PHE A 45 -1.47 3.58 3.88
C PHE A 45 -1.51 4.39 2.58
N VAL A 46 -2.71 4.74 2.14
CA VAL A 46 -2.95 5.61 0.98
C VAL A 46 -3.63 6.89 1.46
N GLU A 47 -3.13 8.05 1.00
CA GLU A 47 -3.76 9.35 1.31
C GLU A 47 -5.25 9.35 0.92
N ASP A 48 -6.06 9.95 1.78
CA ASP A 48 -7.52 10.00 1.76
C ASP A 48 -8.27 8.69 2.02
N GLU A 49 -7.57 7.57 2.24
CA GLU A 49 -8.20 6.32 2.65
C GLU A 49 -8.61 6.37 4.13
N SER A 50 -9.75 5.77 4.47
CA SER A 50 -10.19 5.59 5.86
C SER A 50 -9.72 4.23 6.37
N ILE A 51 -8.97 4.22 7.47
CA ILE A 51 -8.54 3.00 8.15
C ILE A 51 -8.96 3.01 9.61
N LYS A 52 -9.03 1.83 10.24
CA LYS A 52 -9.27 1.71 11.68
C LYS A 52 -7.94 1.55 12.42
N ILE A 53 -7.78 2.30 13.50
CA ILE A 53 -6.69 2.17 14.47
C ILE A 53 -7.27 1.47 15.69
N TYR A 54 -6.59 0.42 16.15
CA TYR A 54 -6.98 -0.38 17.29
C TYR A 54 -5.95 -0.30 18.40
N THR A 55 -6.39 -0.40 19.64
CA THR A 55 -5.52 -0.69 20.79
C THR A 55 -6.21 -1.62 21.79
N GLY A 56 -5.40 -2.35 22.56
CA GLY A 56 -5.87 -3.26 23.61
C GLY A 56 -5.68 -2.65 25.00
N PHE A 57 -6.76 -2.61 25.78
CA PHE A 57 -6.75 -2.20 27.18
C PHE A 57 -7.00 -3.39 28.10
N TRP A 58 -6.07 -3.65 29.01
CA TRP A 58 -6.18 -4.70 30.01
C TRP A 58 -6.66 -4.12 31.35
N ASN A 59 -7.75 -4.67 31.88
CA ASN A 59 -8.19 -4.40 33.24
C ASN A 59 -7.62 -5.47 34.19
N GLY A 60 -6.59 -5.11 34.96
CA GLY A 60 -6.00 -5.97 35.97
C GLY A 60 -6.66 -5.88 37.36
N GLU A 61 -7.70 -5.05 37.50
CA GLU A 61 -8.43 -4.89 38.76
C GLU A 61 -9.49 -5.99 38.94
N GLY A 62 -9.86 -6.23 40.19
CA GLY A 62 -10.97 -7.11 40.57
C GLY A 62 -12.37 -6.51 40.33
N SER A 63 -12.46 -5.28 39.84
CA SER A 63 -13.72 -4.57 39.57
C SER A 63 -13.76 -4.02 38.14
N GLN A 64 -14.96 -3.63 37.69
CA GLN A 64 -15.15 -3.00 36.39
C GLN A 64 -14.54 -1.59 36.36
N ILE A 65 -13.91 -1.25 35.24
CA ILE A 65 -13.35 0.07 34.98
C ILE A 65 -14.02 0.68 33.76
N THR A 66 -14.34 1.97 33.85
CA THR A 66 -14.67 2.81 32.70
C THR A 66 -13.46 3.69 32.39
N VAL A 67 -12.96 3.60 31.16
CA VAL A 67 -11.83 4.40 30.68
C VAL A 67 -12.21 5.22 29.46
N ASN A 68 -11.63 6.41 29.33
CA ASN A 68 -11.68 7.21 28.11
C ASN A 68 -10.30 7.20 27.46
N ILE A 69 -10.25 6.74 26.21
CA ILE A 69 -9.03 6.56 25.42
C ILE A 69 -9.06 7.56 24.26
N ASP A 70 -8.05 8.42 24.22
CA ASP A 70 -7.81 9.42 23.20
C ASP A 70 -6.70 8.92 22.26
N PHE A 71 -6.94 9.01 20.95
CA PHE A 71 -5.97 8.66 19.92
C PHE A 71 -5.42 9.92 19.27
N TYR A 72 -4.11 9.95 19.04
CA TYR A 72 -3.41 11.08 18.45
C TYR A 72 -2.57 10.67 17.26
N ASP A 73 -2.36 11.61 16.34
CA ASP A 73 -1.24 11.62 15.41
C ASP A 73 -0.32 12.76 15.82
N LYS A 74 0.82 12.42 16.43
CA LYS A 74 1.70 13.33 17.17
C LYS A 74 0.91 14.07 18.26
N GLU A 75 0.57 15.34 18.02
CA GLU A 75 -0.16 16.20 18.95
C GLU A 75 -1.63 16.43 18.53
N VAL A 76 -2.03 15.92 17.35
CA VAL A 76 -3.38 16.14 16.80
C VAL A 76 -4.31 15.03 17.26
N LEU A 77 -5.37 15.38 17.99
CA LEU A 77 -6.42 14.44 18.41
C LEU A 77 -7.18 13.91 17.19
N LEU A 78 -7.11 12.60 16.98
CA LEU A 78 -7.85 11.90 15.93
C LEU A 78 -9.26 11.53 16.39
N GLY A 79 -9.43 11.18 17.66
CA GLY A 79 -10.72 10.84 18.25
C GLY A 79 -10.63 10.22 19.63
N SER A 80 -11.77 10.12 20.30
CA SER A 80 -11.90 9.63 21.68
C SER A 80 -12.96 8.54 21.77
N ARG A 81 -12.74 7.54 22.64
CA ARG A 81 -13.68 6.46 22.90
C ARG A 81 -13.73 6.11 24.37
N GLU A 82 -14.94 6.08 24.90
CA GLU A 82 -15.20 5.50 26.22
C GLU A 82 -15.36 3.98 26.10
N LEU A 83 -14.74 3.25 27.03
CA LEU A 83 -14.74 1.80 27.08
C LEU A 83 -15.02 1.33 28.50
N VAL A 84 -15.97 0.40 28.64
CA VAL A 84 -16.28 -0.26 29.90
C VAL A 84 -15.69 -1.67 29.89
N VAL A 85 -14.72 -1.91 30.77
CA VAL A 85 -13.90 -3.12 30.80
C VAL A 85 -14.16 -3.91 32.09
N PRO A 86 -14.74 -5.12 32.00
CA PRO A 86 -14.95 -5.98 33.15
C PRO A 86 -13.65 -6.33 33.89
N ALA A 87 -13.77 -6.75 35.15
CA ALA A 87 -12.64 -7.19 35.97
C ALA A 87 -11.85 -8.30 35.28
N LEU A 88 -10.51 -8.22 35.33
CA LEU A 88 -9.60 -9.25 34.79
C LEU A 88 -9.85 -9.59 33.30
N THR A 89 -10.21 -8.60 32.48
CA THR A 89 -10.47 -8.80 31.04
C THR A 89 -9.67 -7.84 30.16
N LEU A 90 -9.38 -8.29 28.94
CA LEU A 90 -8.85 -7.49 27.84
C LEU A 90 -10.01 -7.05 26.96
N LYS A 91 -10.07 -5.77 26.60
CA LYS A 91 -10.94 -5.28 25.53
C LYS A 91 -10.16 -4.44 24.55
N ASP A 92 -10.50 -4.58 23.28
CA ASP A 92 -10.01 -3.70 22.23
C ASP A 92 -10.93 -2.48 22.07
N VAL A 93 -10.34 -1.40 21.57
CA VAL A 93 -11.04 -0.18 21.19
C VAL A 93 -10.49 0.32 19.87
N SER A 94 -11.34 0.93 19.05
CA SER A 94 -10.92 1.47 17.76
C SER A 94 -11.55 2.81 17.39
N ILE A 95 -10.83 3.55 16.56
CA ILE A 95 -11.32 4.75 15.87
C ILE A 95 -11.07 4.64 14.37
N THR A 96 -11.87 5.37 13.60
CA THR A 96 -11.62 5.56 12.16
C THR A 96 -10.74 6.78 11.97
N TRP A 97 -9.65 6.62 11.24
CA TRP A 97 -8.72 7.68 10.86
C TRP A 97 -8.69 7.83 9.34
N LYS A 98 -8.88 9.05 8.86
CA LYS A 98 -8.68 9.40 7.45
C LYS A 98 -7.20 9.74 7.25
N VAL A 99 -6.49 8.89 6.52
CA VAL A 99 -5.05 9.01 6.31
C VAL A 99 -4.74 10.28 5.53
N THR A 100 -3.81 11.09 6.05
CA THR A 100 -3.25 12.26 5.36
C THR A 100 -1.85 11.93 4.84
N SER A 101 -1.32 12.72 3.91
CA SER A 101 0.07 12.56 3.48
C SER A 101 1.05 13.16 4.48
N GLY A 102 2.23 12.56 4.58
CA GLY A 102 3.31 13.03 5.45
C GLY A 102 3.87 11.97 6.38
N THR A 103 4.56 12.43 7.42
CA THR A 103 5.12 11.57 8.47
C THR A 103 4.16 11.58 9.65
N HIS A 104 3.74 10.40 10.10
CA HIS A 104 2.76 10.19 11.16
C HIS A 104 3.41 9.45 12.33
N GLN A 105 2.87 9.64 13.52
CA GLN A 105 3.25 8.88 14.72
C GLN A 105 1.99 8.72 15.58
N ILE A 106 1.45 7.50 15.59
CA ILE A 106 0.16 7.25 16.21
C ILE A 106 0.37 6.87 17.66
N SER A 107 -0.34 7.55 18.56
CA SER A 107 -0.34 7.26 19.98
C SER A 107 -1.77 7.13 20.53
N ALA A 108 -1.90 6.43 21.64
CA ALA A 108 -3.14 6.35 22.40
C ALA A 108 -2.84 6.69 23.87
N LYS A 109 -3.70 7.51 24.47
CA LYS A 109 -3.55 8.00 25.83
C LYS A 109 -4.85 7.86 26.60
N ILE A 110 -4.75 7.50 27.87
CA ILE A 110 -5.91 7.42 28.77
C ILE A 110 -6.09 8.77 29.44
N SER A 111 -7.16 9.49 29.10
CA SER A 111 -7.45 10.80 29.70
C SER A 111 -8.24 10.70 31.00
N LYS A 112 -9.05 9.65 31.16
CA LYS A 112 -9.82 9.40 32.38
C LYS A 112 -9.99 7.92 32.62
N ALA A 113 -9.86 7.50 33.88
CA ALA A 113 -10.11 6.12 34.29
C ALA A 113 -10.82 6.12 35.65
N THR A 114 -11.98 5.47 35.71
CA THR A 114 -12.76 5.35 36.93
C THR A 114 -13.14 3.90 37.20
N SER A 115 -13.00 3.47 38.44
CA SER A 115 -13.47 2.16 38.91
C SER A 115 -14.77 2.32 39.70
N SER A 116 -15.67 1.34 39.57
CA SER A 116 -16.87 1.27 40.42
C SER A 116 -16.57 0.37 41.61
N VAL A 117 -16.43 0.97 42.79
CA VAL A 117 -16.25 0.25 44.06
C VAL A 117 -17.43 0.58 44.96
N ASN A 118 -18.21 -0.42 45.35
CA ASN A 118 -19.42 -0.26 46.19
C ASN A 118 -20.45 0.73 45.62
N GLY A 119 -20.59 0.80 44.29
CA GLY A 119 -21.54 1.70 43.62
C GLY A 119 -21.08 3.17 43.51
N ALA A 120 -19.91 3.51 44.07
CA ALA A 120 -19.30 4.82 43.90
C ALA A 120 -18.19 4.78 42.83
N SER A 121 -18.19 5.78 41.95
CA SER A 121 -17.13 5.96 40.94
C SER A 121 -15.91 6.62 41.58
N GLN A 122 -14.77 5.95 41.53
CA GLN A 122 -13.49 6.45 42.06
C GLN A 122 -12.48 6.59 40.92
N ASN A 123 -11.76 7.72 40.87
CA ASN A 123 -10.67 7.91 39.91
C ASN A 123 -9.50 6.99 40.27
N ILE A 124 -8.96 6.28 39.28
CA ILE A 124 -7.83 5.37 39.47
C ILE A 124 -6.59 5.89 38.74
N ALA A 125 -5.44 5.81 39.41
CA ALA A 125 -4.15 6.10 38.78
C ALA A 125 -3.65 4.86 38.05
N LEU A 126 -3.32 5.00 36.76
CA LEU A 126 -2.84 3.90 35.93
C LEU A 126 -1.33 4.01 35.71
N ALA A 127 -0.62 2.87 35.82
CA ALA A 127 0.82 2.82 35.62
C ALA A 127 1.22 2.92 34.13
N LYS A 128 0.37 2.41 33.22
CA LYS A 128 0.58 2.44 31.77
C LYS A 128 -0.58 3.17 31.09
N ASN A 129 -0.46 4.48 30.99
CA ASN A 129 -1.51 5.37 30.47
C ASN A 129 -1.27 5.85 29.03
N GLU A 130 -0.16 5.48 28.41
CA GLU A 130 0.21 5.91 27.05
C GLU A 130 0.93 4.79 26.29
N VAL A 131 0.66 4.69 24.99
CA VAL A 131 1.33 3.77 24.06
C VAL A 131 1.48 4.46 22.71
N GLU A 132 2.59 4.19 22.03
CA GLU A 132 2.98 4.88 20.79
C GLU A 132 3.58 3.91 19.78
N THR A 133 3.37 4.18 18.49
CA THR A 133 3.98 3.44 17.38
C THR A 133 5.24 4.12 16.84
N PRO A 134 6.12 3.37 16.15
CA PRO A 134 7.14 3.96 15.30
C PRO A 134 6.53 4.89 14.24
N SER A 135 7.33 5.85 13.77
CA SER A 135 6.88 6.78 12.75
C SER A 135 6.65 6.12 11.39
N ILE A 136 5.56 6.51 10.71
CA ILE A 136 5.13 5.97 9.41
C ILE A 136 5.10 7.11 8.39
N PHE A 137 5.65 6.89 7.19
CA PHE A 137 5.59 7.85 6.09
C PHE A 137 4.54 7.45 5.06
N VAL A 138 3.60 8.36 4.78
CA VAL A 138 2.56 8.21 3.77
C VAL A 138 2.86 9.15 2.60
N PRO A 139 3.11 8.62 1.38
CA PRO A 139 3.37 9.46 0.22
C PRO A 139 2.11 10.23 -0.19
N LYS A 140 2.30 11.46 -0.68
CA LYS A 140 1.22 12.24 -1.28
C LYS A 140 0.69 11.53 -2.52
N LYS A 141 -0.62 11.35 -2.60
CA LYS A 141 -1.32 10.81 -3.76
C LYS A 141 -1.17 11.81 -4.90
N ILE A 142 -0.45 11.38 -5.94
CA ILE A 142 -0.36 12.13 -7.17
C ILE A 142 -1.64 11.81 -7.94
N GLU A 143 -2.60 12.75 -7.93
CA GLU A 143 -3.69 12.65 -8.89
C GLU A 143 -3.09 12.67 -10.30
N PRO A 144 -3.54 11.80 -11.21
CA PRO A 144 -3.12 11.88 -12.60
C PRO A 144 -3.53 13.26 -13.10
N ILE A 145 -2.55 14.15 -13.22
CA ILE A 145 -2.73 15.48 -13.80
C ILE A 145 -3.28 15.18 -15.19
N SER A 146 -4.56 15.49 -15.42
CA SER A 146 -5.12 15.43 -16.76
C SER A 146 -4.29 16.41 -17.60
N PRO A 147 -3.44 15.93 -18.52
CA PRO A 147 -2.45 16.77 -19.20
C PRO A 147 -3.12 17.86 -20.05
N THR A 148 -4.41 17.72 -20.33
CA THR A 148 -5.22 18.66 -21.10
C THR A 148 -5.38 20.02 -20.43
N ALA A 149 -5.35 20.12 -19.08
CA ALA A 149 -5.67 21.38 -18.39
C ALA A 149 -4.49 22.38 -18.34
N GLU A 150 -3.24 21.92 -18.35
CA GLU A 150 -2.06 22.78 -18.29
C GLU A 150 -1.45 23.06 -19.67
N LEU A 151 -1.59 22.14 -20.64
CA LEU A 151 -1.10 22.37 -22.01
C LEU A 151 -1.80 23.57 -22.67
N ASN A 152 -3.11 23.73 -22.40
CA ASN A 152 -3.92 24.84 -22.95
C ASN A 152 -3.41 26.22 -22.50
N LYS A 153 -2.92 26.34 -21.25
CA LYS A 153 -2.41 27.62 -20.71
C LYS A 153 -1.06 28.03 -21.30
N VAL A 154 -0.22 27.06 -21.67
CA VAL A 154 1.08 27.34 -22.31
C VAL A 154 0.90 27.56 -23.81
N SER A 155 -0.01 26.84 -24.46
CA SER A 155 -0.30 27.05 -25.88
C SER A 155 -0.87 28.45 -26.15
N GLU A 156 -1.77 28.97 -25.31
CA GLU A 156 -2.33 30.32 -25.49
C GLU A 156 -1.23 31.40 -25.50
N LYS A 157 -0.33 31.38 -24.50
CA LYS A 157 0.72 32.42 -24.37
C LYS A 157 1.78 32.41 -25.48
N VAL A 158 2.00 31.27 -26.12
CA VAL A 158 3.01 31.13 -27.19
C VAL A 158 2.40 31.39 -28.56
N VAL A 159 1.12 31.04 -28.77
CA VAL A 159 0.39 31.28 -30.03
C VAL A 159 0.20 32.79 -30.26
N ASP A 160 -0.07 33.57 -29.21
CA ASP A 160 -0.28 35.01 -29.31
C ASP A 160 0.92 35.82 -29.83
N LYS A 161 2.12 35.23 -29.83
CA LYS A 161 3.37 35.89 -30.27
C LYS A 161 3.93 35.38 -31.60
N LEU A 162 3.29 34.40 -32.23
CA LEU A 162 3.77 33.80 -33.47
C LEU A 162 2.76 34.06 -34.60
N PRO A 163 3.23 34.41 -35.82
CA PRO A 163 2.33 34.50 -36.96
C PRO A 163 1.66 33.14 -37.23
N GLU A 164 0.41 33.15 -37.68
CA GLU A 164 -0.41 31.92 -37.86
C GLU A 164 0.29 30.84 -38.70
N SER A 165 1.11 31.25 -39.67
CA SER A 165 1.87 30.35 -40.55
C SER A 165 2.88 29.47 -39.79
N ILE A 166 3.31 29.87 -38.58
CA ILE A 166 4.24 29.11 -37.73
C ILE A 166 3.49 28.47 -36.55
N ALA A 167 2.47 29.14 -36.02
CA ALA A 167 1.69 28.67 -34.88
C ALA A 167 0.94 27.36 -35.17
N LYS A 168 0.19 27.27 -36.29
CA LYS A 168 -0.65 26.10 -36.60
C LYS A 168 0.15 24.80 -36.82
N PRO A 169 1.26 24.78 -37.60
CA PRO A 169 2.07 23.58 -37.74
C PRO A 169 2.72 23.16 -36.41
N LEU A 170 3.12 24.13 -35.59
CA LEU A 170 3.79 23.88 -34.32
C LEU A 170 2.84 23.25 -33.30
N THR A 171 1.63 23.78 -33.14
CA THR A 171 0.61 23.23 -32.22
C THR A 171 0.19 21.83 -32.65
N ASN A 172 -0.07 21.60 -33.94
CA ASN A 172 -0.41 20.27 -34.46
C ASN A 172 0.71 19.25 -34.19
N THR A 173 1.98 19.64 -34.35
CA THR A 173 3.12 18.77 -34.07
C THR A 173 3.25 18.48 -32.57
N ALA A 174 3.07 19.50 -31.72
CA ALA A 174 3.13 19.33 -30.27
C ALA A 174 2.03 18.37 -29.77
N THR A 175 0.78 18.58 -30.19
CA THR A 175 -0.35 17.71 -29.83
C THR A 175 -0.16 16.29 -30.35
N ALA A 176 0.36 16.12 -31.57
CA ALA A 176 0.63 14.79 -32.12
C ALA A 176 1.73 14.04 -31.33
N VAL A 177 2.80 14.74 -30.94
CA VAL A 177 3.88 14.16 -30.12
C VAL A 177 3.39 13.78 -28.73
N ASP A 178 2.56 14.61 -28.10
CA ASP A 178 2.03 14.32 -26.77
C ASP A 178 1.01 13.18 -26.81
N THR A 179 0.11 13.18 -27.81
CA THR A 179 -0.82 12.07 -28.07
C THR A 179 -0.06 10.76 -28.30
N PHE A 180 1.02 10.79 -29.07
CA PHE A 180 1.88 9.62 -29.29
C PHE A 180 2.52 9.15 -27.98
N ARG A 181 3.02 10.08 -27.15
CA ARG A 181 3.62 9.77 -25.85
C ARG A 181 2.62 9.05 -24.94
N GLU A 182 1.41 9.57 -24.81
CA GLU A 182 0.35 8.99 -23.96
C GLU A 182 -0.13 7.62 -24.44
N ASN A 183 -0.40 7.48 -25.74
CA ASN A 183 -0.80 6.20 -26.33
C ASN A 183 0.30 5.13 -26.16
N THR A 184 1.56 5.55 -26.20
CA THR A 184 2.71 4.67 -25.98
C THR A 184 2.81 4.26 -24.51
N ALA A 185 2.62 5.21 -23.58
CA ALA A 185 2.61 4.93 -22.14
C ALA A 185 1.53 3.91 -21.74
N THR A 186 0.29 4.11 -22.20
CA THR A 186 -0.83 3.20 -21.92
C THR A 186 -0.62 1.81 -22.53
N THR A 187 -0.01 1.74 -23.72
CA THR A 187 0.36 0.45 -24.35
C THR A 187 1.48 -0.25 -23.59
N LEU A 188 2.47 0.50 -23.10
CA LEU A 188 3.56 -0.02 -22.27
C LEU A 188 3.05 -0.59 -20.94
N GLU A 189 2.10 0.08 -20.30
CA GLU A 189 1.48 -0.37 -19.05
C GLU A 189 0.83 -1.75 -19.23
N LYS A 190 0.03 -1.93 -20.29
CA LYS A 190 -0.56 -3.23 -20.65
C LYS A 190 0.51 -4.31 -20.86
N LYS A 191 1.60 -3.98 -21.56
CA LYS A 191 2.72 -4.92 -21.80
C LYS A 191 3.50 -5.26 -20.52
N VAL A 192 3.62 -4.33 -19.58
CA VAL A 192 4.22 -4.58 -18.26
C VAL A 192 3.37 -5.60 -17.49
N ASP A 193 2.04 -5.45 -17.51
CA ASP A 193 1.15 -6.37 -16.81
C ASP A 193 1.07 -7.75 -17.47
N GLU A 194 1.11 -7.81 -18.81
CA GLU A 194 1.29 -9.07 -19.54
C GLU A 194 2.62 -9.76 -19.17
N ALA A 195 3.72 -9.03 -19.13
CA ALA A 195 5.03 -9.57 -18.76
C ALA A 195 5.06 -10.09 -17.32
N LYS A 196 4.39 -9.42 -16.37
CA LYS A 196 4.24 -9.93 -14.99
C LYS A 196 3.50 -11.26 -14.97
N LYS A 197 2.42 -11.39 -15.74
CA LYS A 197 1.66 -12.65 -15.87
C LYS A 197 2.51 -13.76 -16.46
N GLU A 198 3.32 -13.48 -17.50
CA GLU A 198 4.27 -14.45 -18.08
C GLU A 198 5.28 -14.96 -17.05
N ILE A 199 5.82 -14.08 -16.20
CA ILE A 199 6.78 -14.44 -15.15
C ILE A 199 6.15 -15.34 -14.08
N ALA A 200 4.94 -15.04 -13.63
CA ALA A 200 4.22 -15.86 -12.65
C ALA A 200 4.00 -17.31 -13.15
N VAL A 201 3.74 -17.49 -14.45
CA VAL A 201 3.62 -18.82 -15.08
C VAL A 201 4.96 -19.57 -15.08
N ILE A 202 6.07 -18.86 -15.30
CA ILE A 202 7.43 -19.45 -15.31
C ILE A 202 7.85 -19.89 -13.90
N GLU A 203 7.49 -19.12 -12.87
CA GLU A 203 7.79 -19.44 -11.47
C GLU A 203 7.05 -20.72 -11.03
N ASN A 204 5.75 -20.82 -11.31
CA ASN A 204 4.92 -21.97 -10.93
C ASN A 204 5.33 -23.28 -11.63
N LYS A 205 5.96 -23.23 -12.80
CA LYS A 205 6.36 -24.43 -13.56
C LYS A 205 7.61 -25.14 -13.00
N THR A 206 8.29 -24.56 -12.02
CA THR A 206 9.61 -25.05 -11.55
C THR A 206 9.53 -25.81 -10.23
N VAL A 207 8.34 -26.04 -9.70
CA VAL A 207 8.10 -26.83 -8.48
C VAL A 207 7.43 -28.17 -8.86
N GLU A 208 8.10 -28.98 -9.67
CA GLU A 208 7.85 -30.43 -9.70
C GLU A 208 9.17 -31.09 -9.29
N PRO A 209 9.26 -31.68 -8.07
CA PRO A 209 10.49 -32.32 -7.64
C PRO A 209 10.79 -33.51 -8.55
N ALA A 210 12.02 -33.52 -9.08
CA ALA A 210 12.61 -34.73 -9.64
C ALA A 210 12.64 -35.77 -8.51
N ASN A 211 11.77 -36.77 -8.63
CA ASN A 211 11.65 -37.89 -7.73
C ASN A 211 12.98 -38.68 -7.77
N THR A 212 13.84 -38.47 -6.78
CA THR A 212 14.95 -39.38 -6.49
C THR A 212 14.39 -40.53 -5.68
N ASP A 213 14.22 -41.66 -6.35
CA ASP A 213 14.04 -42.97 -5.74
C ASP A 213 15.13 -43.21 -4.68
N THR A 214 14.74 -43.35 -3.42
CA THR A 214 15.47 -44.20 -2.47
C THR A 214 14.47 -44.83 -1.51
N ALA A 215 14.39 -46.16 -1.63
CA ALA A 215 13.55 -47.06 -0.86
C ALA A 215 13.89 -47.06 0.64
N GLY A 216 12.88 -47.28 1.49
CA GLY A 216 13.11 -47.59 2.90
C GLY A 216 11.93 -47.49 3.86
N THR A 217 10.98 -48.44 3.73
CA THR A 217 10.23 -49.10 4.83
C THR A 217 9.06 -48.35 5.53
N PRO A 218 7.89 -49.02 5.68
CA PRO A 218 6.68 -48.44 6.25
C PRO A 218 6.60 -48.63 7.76
N ASN A 219 5.90 -47.71 8.46
CA ASN A 219 5.29 -48.06 9.73
C ASN A 219 3.85 -47.53 9.80
N ALA A 220 2.97 -48.45 10.18
CA ALA A 220 1.53 -48.30 10.27
C ALA A 220 1.12 -47.82 11.67
N SER A 221 0.08 -47.00 11.72
CA SER A 221 -0.90 -46.86 12.81
C SER A 221 -1.94 -45.86 12.29
N GLU A 222 -3.15 -46.28 11.92
CA GLU A 222 -4.34 -46.32 12.80
C GLU A 222 -4.52 -45.02 13.59
N SER A 223 -5.70 -44.37 13.70
CA SER A 223 -7.09 -44.63 13.32
C SER A 223 -7.91 -43.46 13.91
N SER A 224 -9.21 -43.38 13.59
CA SER A 224 -10.28 -42.48 14.09
C SER A 224 -10.26 -41.04 13.52
N ASP A 225 -11.18 -40.61 12.64
CA ASP A 225 -12.64 -40.74 12.53
C ASP A 225 -13.45 -39.76 13.39
N GLU A 226 -14.53 -39.26 12.78
CA GLU A 226 -15.56 -38.29 13.21
C GLU A 226 -15.13 -36.80 13.29
N GLY A 227 -15.88 -35.82 12.77
CA GLY A 227 -17.21 -35.84 12.17
C GLY A 227 -17.55 -34.46 11.60
N THR A 228 -18.28 -34.49 10.49
CA THR A 228 -18.93 -33.38 9.81
C THR A 228 -20.12 -32.85 10.60
N THR A 229 -20.24 -31.52 10.75
CA THR A 229 -21.56 -30.88 10.91
C THR A 229 -21.61 -29.54 10.20
N SER A 230 -22.34 -29.52 9.09
CA SER A 230 -22.94 -28.35 8.45
C SER A 230 -24.11 -27.85 9.28
N VAL A 231 -24.23 -26.54 9.47
CA VAL A 231 -25.49 -25.90 9.86
C VAL A 231 -25.76 -24.76 8.89
N ASP A 232 -26.75 -25.01 8.05
CA ASP A 232 -27.55 -24.02 7.34
C ASP A 232 -28.30 -23.14 8.34
N GLU A 233 -28.30 -21.82 8.12
CA GLU A 233 -29.38 -20.96 8.64
C GLU A 233 -29.81 -20.00 7.53
N LYS A 234 -30.97 -20.35 6.95
CA LYS A 234 -31.83 -19.54 6.09
C LYS A 234 -33.08 -19.26 6.91
N THR A 235 -33.54 -18.02 7.02
CA THR A 235 -34.97 -17.67 7.17
C THR A 235 -35.21 -16.17 6.90
N GLU A 236 -36.06 -15.92 5.91
CA GLU A 236 -37.11 -14.87 5.67
C GLU A 236 -36.80 -13.39 6.00
N GLU A 237 -36.91 -12.43 5.08
CA GLU A 237 -38.03 -12.02 4.20
C GLU A 237 -39.24 -11.45 4.96
N THR A 238 -39.36 -10.11 5.00
CA THR A 238 -40.67 -9.43 4.96
C THR A 238 -40.60 -8.20 4.05
N VAL A 239 -41.55 -8.20 3.13
CA VAL A 239 -41.93 -7.24 2.09
C VAL A 239 -42.78 -6.11 2.68
N ALA A 240 -42.71 -4.92 2.07
CA ALA A 240 -43.81 -3.99 1.70
C ALA A 240 -43.21 -2.58 1.52
N ASP A 241 -43.10 -2.11 0.27
CA ASP A 241 -44.06 -1.20 -0.40
C ASP A 241 -43.78 0.27 -0.04
N ASP A 242 -43.23 1.03 -0.99
CA ASP A 242 -44.02 2.13 -1.58
C ASP A 242 -43.42 2.59 -2.92
N ALA A 243 -44.33 2.92 -3.83
CA ALA A 243 -44.12 3.20 -5.23
C ALA A 243 -44.17 4.71 -5.51
N THR A 244 -43.86 5.04 -6.77
CA THR A 244 -44.16 6.30 -7.48
C THR A 244 -43.19 7.45 -7.13
N VAL A 245 -42.66 8.24 -8.06
CA VAL A 245 -43.27 8.85 -9.24
C VAL A 245 -42.23 9.01 -10.35
N ALA A 246 -42.61 8.62 -11.56
CA ALA A 246 -41.92 8.97 -12.80
C ALA A 246 -42.17 10.43 -13.14
N THR A 247 -41.16 11.13 -13.63
CA THR A 247 -41.36 12.31 -14.47
C THR A 247 -40.49 12.14 -15.70
N ALA A 248 -41.17 11.82 -16.80
CA ALA A 248 -40.65 11.84 -18.14
C ALA A 248 -41.03 13.18 -18.74
N GLU A 249 -40.06 13.99 -19.16
CA GLU A 249 -40.25 14.92 -20.27
C GLU A 249 -38.90 15.33 -20.88
N GLU A 250 -38.94 15.47 -22.21
CA GLU A 250 -38.00 16.19 -23.07
C GLU A 250 -36.84 15.44 -23.76
N LEU A 251 -37.27 14.61 -24.71
CA LEU A 251 -37.01 14.69 -26.16
C LEU A 251 -35.72 15.34 -26.71
N GLU A 252 -35.13 14.55 -27.62
CA GLU A 252 -34.61 14.91 -28.95
C GLU A 252 -33.32 15.75 -29.11
N GLN A 253 -32.24 15.05 -29.48
CA GLN A 253 -31.73 15.07 -30.86
C GLN A 253 -30.69 13.96 -31.12
N ALA A 254 -30.94 13.17 -32.17
CA ALA A 254 -30.03 12.21 -32.81
C ALA A 254 -29.14 12.92 -33.86
N PRO A 255 -28.26 12.28 -34.67
CA PRO A 255 -27.98 10.84 -34.80
C PRO A 255 -26.49 10.47 -35.08
N GLU A 256 -26.27 9.16 -35.36
CA GLU A 256 -25.22 8.59 -36.23
C GLU A 256 -23.73 8.75 -35.85
N ILE A 257 -23.14 7.76 -35.15
CA ILE A 257 -21.89 7.06 -35.58
C ILE A 257 -21.85 5.67 -34.91
N LEU A 258 -22.42 4.63 -35.53
CA LEU A 258 -22.15 3.22 -35.17
C LEU A 258 -22.42 2.29 -36.35
N LYS A 259 -21.61 2.43 -37.41
CA LYS A 259 -21.49 1.44 -38.50
C LYS A 259 -20.04 1.33 -38.99
N SER A 260 -19.13 0.84 -38.15
CA SER A 260 -17.81 0.36 -38.64
C SER A 260 -17.08 -0.59 -37.67
N THR A 261 -17.78 -1.53 -37.03
CA THR A 261 -17.09 -2.63 -36.33
C THR A 261 -17.85 -3.96 -36.41
N LYS A 262 -18.22 -4.35 -37.64
CA LYS A 262 -18.59 -5.73 -37.98
C LYS A 262 -17.80 -6.17 -39.20
N SER A 263 -16.52 -6.46 -39.02
CA SER A 263 -15.70 -7.24 -39.95
C SER A 263 -14.34 -7.53 -39.29
N ASN A 264 -14.27 -8.61 -38.52
CA ASN A 264 -13.05 -9.43 -38.30
C ASN A 264 -13.25 -10.52 -37.24
N ALA A 265 -14.46 -11.09 -37.16
CA ALA A 265 -14.76 -12.28 -36.35
C ALA A 265 -15.18 -13.45 -37.26
N SER A 266 -14.37 -13.77 -38.26
CA SER A 266 -14.53 -15.01 -39.06
C SER A 266 -13.30 -15.23 -39.94
N LYS A 267 -12.17 -15.66 -39.35
CA LYS A 267 -11.15 -16.45 -40.07
C LYS A 267 -10.03 -17.04 -39.20
N ILE A 268 -10.33 -17.69 -38.07
CA ILE A 268 -9.35 -18.61 -37.45
C ILE A 268 -10.09 -19.83 -36.89
N LYS A 269 -10.52 -20.71 -37.79
CA LYS A 269 -10.84 -22.11 -37.50
C LYS A 269 -10.34 -22.94 -38.67
N GLU A 270 -9.06 -23.27 -38.68
CA GLU A 270 -8.56 -24.55 -39.20
C GLU A 270 -7.05 -24.65 -39.01
N SER A 271 -6.61 -25.88 -38.75
CA SER A 271 -5.23 -26.34 -38.60
C SER A 271 -4.61 -26.20 -37.20
N THR A 272 -4.84 -27.23 -36.38
CA THR A 272 -3.74 -27.86 -35.64
C THR A 272 -4.09 -29.32 -35.39
N LYS A 273 -3.84 -30.11 -36.43
CA LYS A 273 -3.86 -31.57 -36.41
C LYS A 273 -2.52 -32.03 -35.80
N GLY A 274 -2.60 -32.76 -34.69
CA GLY A 274 -1.58 -33.68 -34.17
C GLY A 274 -0.11 -33.22 -34.21
N VAL A 275 0.30 -32.44 -33.21
CA VAL A 275 1.72 -32.35 -32.84
C VAL A 275 1.90 -33.08 -31.52
N ALA A 276 2.70 -34.15 -31.57
CA ALA A 276 3.11 -34.99 -30.44
C ALA A 276 3.54 -34.15 -29.22
N PRO A 277 3.36 -34.66 -27.98
CA PRO A 277 3.72 -33.94 -26.76
C PRO A 277 5.21 -33.60 -26.79
N LYS A 278 5.50 -32.32 -27.06
CA LYS A 278 6.85 -31.78 -27.09
C LYS A 278 7.42 -31.89 -25.69
N VAL A 279 8.40 -32.77 -25.53
CA VAL A 279 9.20 -33.01 -24.33
C VAL A 279 9.48 -31.66 -23.64
N LYS A 280 8.97 -31.50 -22.42
CA LYS A 280 9.17 -30.30 -21.59
C LYS A 280 10.66 -30.22 -21.28
N THR A 281 11.40 -29.44 -22.06
CA THR A 281 12.78 -29.08 -21.70
C THR A 281 12.74 -28.32 -20.38
N PRO A 282 13.62 -28.65 -19.41
CA PRO A 282 13.70 -27.92 -18.15
C PRO A 282 13.87 -26.43 -18.45
N VAL A 283 13.08 -25.60 -17.76
CA VAL A 283 13.10 -24.15 -17.93
C VAL A 283 14.47 -23.66 -17.48
N SER A 284 15.35 -23.45 -18.46
CA SER A 284 16.70 -22.93 -18.26
C SER A 284 16.63 -21.64 -17.45
N GLY A 285 17.50 -21.50 -16.43
CA GLY A 285 17.62 -20.27 -15.65
C GLY A 285 17.85 -19.02 -16.51
N MET A 286 18.35 -19.20 -17.73
CA MET A 286 18.51 -18.12 -18.72
C MET A 286 17.17 -17.55 -19.20
N ALA A 287 16.12 -18.37 -19.34
CA ALA A 287 14.80 -17.91 -19.77
C ALA A 287 14.16 -16.96 -18.73
N ARG A 288 14.39 -17.23 -17.43
CA ARG A 288 13.98 -16.35 -16.34
C ARG A 288 14.72 -15.02 -16.40
N ALA A 289 16.04 -15.05 -16.56
CA ALA A 289 16.86 -13.84 -16.66
C ALA A 289 16.40 -12.94 -17.81
N PHE A 290 16.08 -13.50 -18.98
CA PHE A 290 15.52 -12.74 -20.10
C PHE A 290 14.13 -12.17 -19.82
N ALA A 291 13.25 -12.91 -19.12
CA ALA A 291 11.92 -12.41 -18.76
C ALA A 291 11.99 -11.20 -17.82
N TYR A 292 12.84 -11.24 -16.79
CA TYR A 292 13.05 -10.08 -15.91
C TYR A 292 13.74 -8.93 -16.63
N ALA A 293 14.72 -9.20 -17.51
CA ALA A 293 15.36 -8.16 -18.32
C ALA A 293 14.36 -7.44 -19.23
N LYS A 294 13.45 -8.18 -19.88
CA LYS A 294 12.35 -7.64 -20.68
C LYS A 294 11.44 -6.75 -19.82
N LEU A 295 11.04 -7.21 -18.64
CA LEU A 295 10.20 -6.43 -17.70
C LEU A 295 10.92 -5.16 -17.23
N PHE A 296 12.21 -5.24 -16.95
CA PHE A 296 13.02 -4.10 -16.54
C PHE A 296 13.10 -3.03 -17.63
N ILE A 297 13.37 -3.43 -18.88
CA ILE A 297 13.39 -2.52 -20.04
C ILE A 297 12.02 -1.89 -20.26
N LEU A 298 10.93 -2.67 -20.17
CA LEU A 298 9.56 -2.16 -20.27
C LEU A 298 9.24 -1.13 -19.20
N LYS A 299 9.67 -1.35 -17.95
CA LYS A 299 9.50 -0.38 -16.86
C LYS A 299 10.28 0.92 -17.09
N ILE A 300 11.52 0.84 -17.57
CA ILE A 300 12.30 2.04 -17.92
C ILE A 300 11.62 2.82 -19.05
N ALA A 301 11.17 2.12 -20.09
CA ALA A 301 10.43 2.75 -21.19
C ALA A 301 9.15 3.41 -20.67
N LEU A 302 8.34 2.69 -19.89
CA LEU A 302 7.12 3.23 -19.28
C LEU A 302 7.42 4.48 -18.45
N PHE A 303 8.47 4.46 -17.64
CA PHE A 303 8.88 5.61 -16.83
C PHE A 303 9.22 6.83 -17.70
N ILE A 304 9.96 6.66 -18.79
CA ILE A 304 10.30 7.75 -19.73
C ILE A 304 9.03 8.33 -20.37
N PHE A 305 8.10 7.48 -20.82
CA PHE A 305 6.87 7.94 -21.48
C PHE A 305 5.83 8.53 -20.51
N ALA A 306 5.77 8.03 -19.28
CA ALA A 306 4.85 8.54 -18.24
C ALA A 306 5.24 9.94 -17.75
N HIS A 307 6.54 10.27 -17.72
CA HIS A 307 7.02 11.55 -17.21
C HIS A 307 7.33 12.54 -18.35
N SER A 308 6.45 13.52 -18.56
CA SER A 308 6.56 14.51 -19.63
C SER A 308 7.94 15.21 -19.67
N TRP A 309 8.45 15.67 -18.52
CA TRP A 309 9.71 16.40 -18.45
C TRP A 309 10.92 15.58 -18.92
N ILE A 310 10.97 14.28 -18.60
CA ILE A 310 12.04 13.37 -19.00
C ILE A 310 11.97 13.13 -20.51
N PHE A 311 10.77 12.84 -21.01
CA PHE A 311 10.52 12.62 -22.41
C PHE A 311 10.97 13.80 -23.28
N TYR A 312 10.54 15.02 -22.93
CA TYR A 312 10.91 16.21 -23.69
C TYR A 312 12.41 16.55 -23.57
N THR A 313 13.03 16.33 -22.41
CA THR A 313 14.48 16.51 -22.25
C THR A 313 15.26 15.55 -23.15
N LEU A 314 14.82 14.29 -23.23
CA LEU A 314 15.42 13.28 -24.10
C LEU A 314 15.26 13.65 -25.59
N ILE A 315 14.09 14.13 -26.00
CA ILE A 315 13.86 14.61 -27.37
C ILE A 315 14.79 15.78 -27.71
N ILE A 316 14.89 16.78 -26.83
CA ILE A 316 15.78 17.93 -27.03
C ILE A 316 17.23 17.46 -27.17
N PHE A 317 17.65 16.49 -26.34
CA PHE A 317 18.98 15.90 -26.43
C PHE A 317 19.23 15.18 -27.76
N ILE A 318 18.25 14.39 -28.24
CA ILE A 318 18.33 13.71 -29.55
C ILE A 318 18.43 14.73 -30.68
N ILE A 319 17.59 15.76 -30.66
CA ILE A 319 17.60 16.85 -31.65
C ILE A 319 18.95 17.56 -31.65
N PHE A 320 19.49 17.89 -30.47
CA PHE A 320 20.81 18.51 -30.33
C PHE A 320 21.92 17.65 -30.95
N PHE A 321 21.91 16.34 -30.69
CA PHE A 321 22.86 15.41 -31.31
C PHE A 321 22.71 15.34 -32.82
N PHE A 322 21.47 15.34 -33.33
CA PHE A 322 21.19 15.31 -34.75
C PHE A 322 21.68 16.58 -35.46
N ILE A 323 21.43 17.77 -34.87
CA ILE A 323 21.95 19.04 -35.36
C ILE A 323 23.48 19.02 -35.37
N LYS A 324 24.11 18.60 -34.27
CA LYS A 324 25.58 18.50 -34.17
C LYS A 324 26.16 17.53 -35.21
N PHE A 325 25.46 16.42 -35.47
CA PHE A 325 25.84 15.45 -36.49
C PHE A 325 25.75 16.03 -37.92
N LEU A 326 24.65 16.73 -38.23
CA LEU A 326 24.47 17.43 -39.50
C LEU A 326 25.54 18.51 -39.72
N LEU A 327 25.79 19.36 -38.72
CA LEU A 327 26.83 20.38 -38.77
C LEU A 327 28.23 19.77 -38.99
N LYS A 328 28.54 18.66 -38.29
CA LYS A 328 29.80 17.92 -38.49
C LYS A 328 29.91 17.36 -39.92
N ARG A 329 28.81 16.86 -40.48
CA ARG A 329 28.75 16.34 -41.85
C ARG A 329 28.98 17.44 -42.89
N PHE A 330 28.34 18.61 -42.73
CA PHE A 330 28.54 19.75 -43.64
C PHE A 330 29.95 20.33 -43.57
N ARG A 331 30.54 20.42 -42.36
CA ARG A 331 31.93 20.88 -42.20
C ARG A 331 32.94 19.98 -42.91
N ARG A 332 32.69 18.67 -43.00
CA ARG A 332 33.54 17.74 -43.76
C ARG A 332 33.48 18.00 -45.26
N LYS A 333 32.28 18.21 -45.83
CA LYS A 333 32.13 18.50 -47.27
C LYS A 333 32.84 19.78 -47.71
N ARG A 334 32.81 20.85 -46.90
CA ARG A 334 33.52 22.12 -47.21
C ARG A 334 35.04 21.97 -47.33
N LYS A 335 35.66 21.00 -46.64
CA LYS A 335 37.11 20.75 -46.75
C LYS A 335 37.49 20.11 -48.09
N TYR A 336 36.61 19.32 -48.70
CA TYR A 336 36.87 18.69 -50.00
C TYR A 336 36.79 19.70 -51.15
N ASN A 337 35.77 20.59 -51.17
CA ASN A 337 35.68 21.61 -52.21
C ASN A 337 36.82 22.62 -52.20
N LYS A 338 37.44 22.91 -51.04
CA LYS A 338 38.62 23.80 -50.99
C LYS A 338 39.90 23.17 -51.57
N LYS A 339 40.00 21.83 -51.65
CA LYS A 339 41.14 21.17 -52.29
C LYS A 339 41.04 21.20 -53.82
N GLN A 340 39.83 20.98 -54.36
CA GLN A 340 39.57 20.98 -55.80
C GLN A 340 39.69 22.35 -56.49
N VAL A 341 39.73 23.46 -55.74
CA VAL A 341 39.92 24.83 -56.30
C VAL A 341 41.39 25.27 -56.24
N ARG A 342 42.29 24.44 -55.69
CA ARG A 342 43.73 24.74 -55.58
C ARG A 342 44.62 23.86 -56.45
N GLU A 343 44.02 22.96 -57.23
CA GLU A 343 44.67 22.15 -58.28
C GLU A 343 44.18 22.67 -59.63
#